data_AF-A0A017SVQ8-F1
#
_entry.id   AF-A0A017SVQ8-F1
#
_cell.length_a   1.000
_cell.length_b   1.000
_cell.length_c   1.000
_cell.angle_alpha   90.00
_cell.angle_beta   90.00
_cell.angle_gamma   90.00
#
_symmetry.space_group_name_H-M   'P 1'
#
loop_
_entity.id
_entity.type
_entity.pdbx_description
1 polymer ?
#
loop_
_entity_poly.entity_id
_entity_poly.type
_entity_poly.pdbx_seq_one_letter_code
_entity_poly.pdbx_strand_id
1 'polypeptide(L)'
;MKSVDERGGAAKTLLDRDEVEGVLSGAFYTPAEVRPRAKPLPAERPQHYKVICISLYTEDLERLDEMVNALKARGITKANRSALIRHALSQVDLDKVPRGL
;
A
#
# COMPACT_ATOMS: atom_id res chain seq x y z
N MET A 1 39.46 -32.06 -32.68
CA MET A 1 38.51 -31.05 -33.20
C MET A 1 37.45 -31.76 -34.05
N LYS A 2 36.22 -31.94 -33.56
CA LYS A 2 34.96 -32.30 -34.28
C LYS A 2 33.92 -32.71 -33.22
N SER A 3 32.69 -32.22 -33.17
CA SER A 3 32.06 -31.05 -33.76
C SER A 3 30.85 -30.79 -32.84
N VAL A 4 30.79 -29.63 -32.21
CA VAL A 4 29.67 -29.19 -31.38
C VAL A 4 28.67 -28.54 -32.32
N ASP A 5 27.82 -29.31 -33.02
CA ASP A 5 26.90 -28.70 -33.99
C ASP A 5 25.58 -29.45 -34.28
N GLU A 6 25.30 -30.62 -33.69
CA GLU A 6 24.04 -31.34 -34.02
C GLU A 6 22.82 -30.91 -33.19
N ARG A 7 23.02 -30.24 -32.04
CA ARG A 7 21.91 -29.78 -31.18
C ARG A 7 21.27 -28.47 -31.64
N GLY A 8 21.95 -27.68 -32.47
CA GLY A 8 21.44 -26.39 -32.97
C GLY A 8 20.49 -26.53 -34.18
N GLY A 9 20.65 -27.59 -34.99
CA GLY A 9 19.85 -27.83 -36.18
C GLY A 9 18.43 -28.30 -35.88
N ALA A 10 18.27 -29.30 -35.00
CA ALA A 10 16.97 -29.85 -34.65
C ALA A 10 16.05 -28.85 -33.93
N ALA A 11 16.62 -27.97 -33.09
CA ALA A 11 15.88 -26.91 -32.43
C ALA A 11 15.36 -25.85 -33.42
N LYS A 12 16.10 -25.56 -34.50
CA LYS A 12 15.68 -24.63 -35.55
C LYS A 12 14.54 -25.16 -36.43
N THR A 13 14.39 -26.48 -36.54
CA THR A 13 13.29 -27.10 -37.31
C THR A 13 12.02 -27.24 -36.48
N LEU A 14 12.16 -27.39 -35.16
CA LEU A 14 11.03 -27.53 -34.23
C LEU A 14 10.46 -26.18 -33.78
N LEU A 15 11.24 -25.10 -33.90
CA LEU A 15 10.84 -23.75 -33.55
C LEU A 15 11.10 -22.87 -34.77
N ASP A 16 10.16 -22.89 -35.71
CA ASP A 16 10.22 -22.01 -36.87
C ASP A 16 10.26 -20.55 -36.40
N ARG A 17 11.21 -19.79 -36.94
CA ARG A 17 11.51 -18.44 -36.45
C ARG A 17 10.32 -17.51 -36.62
N ASP A 18 9.60 -17.62 -37.74
CA ASP A 18 8.49 -16.74 -38.06
C ASP A 18 7.26 -17.09 -37.21
N GLU A 19 7.06 -18.37 -36.90
CA GLU A 19 6.04 -18.83 -35.94
C GLU A 19 6.34 -18.32 -34.52
N VAL A 20 7.59 -18.47 -34.05
CA VAL A 20 8.00 -18.00 -32.72
C VAL A 20 7.87 -16.48 -32.61
N GLU A 21 8.30 -15.74 -33.63
CA GLU A 21 8.19 -14.28 -33.68
C GLU A 21 6.72 -13.83 -33.72
N GLY A 22 5.85 -14.55 -34.45
CA GLY A 22 4.40 -14.31 -34.47
C GLY A 22 3.72 -14.54 -33.10
N VAL A 23 4.07 -15.61 -32.38
CA VAL A 23 3.51 -15.92 -31.06
C VAL A 23 3.97 -14.89 -30.02
N LEU A 24 5.25 -14.53 -30.02
CA LEU A 24 5.81 -13.57 -29.07
C LEU A 24 5.28 -12.15 -29.30
N SER A 25 5.19 -11.71 -30.56
CA SER A 25 4.69 -10.37 -30.90
C SER A 25 3.18 -10.22 -30.67
N GLY A 26 2.38 -11.23 -31.02
CA GLY A 26 0.91 -11.17 -30.95
C GLY A 26 0.31 -11.31 -29.55
N ALA A 27 0.94 -12.10 -28.65
CA ALA A 27 0.35 -12.41 -27.34
C ALA A 27 1.11 -11.81 -26.14
N PHE A 28 2.44 -11.64 -26.23
CA PHE A 28 3.27 -11.34 -25.07
C PHE A 28 3.82 -9.91 -25.04
N TYR A 29 4.17 -9.33 -26.19
CA TYR A 29 4.77 -7.98 -26.26
C TYR A 29 3.84 -6.87 -26.73
N THR A 30 2.58 -7.18 -27.06
CA THR A 30 1.59 -6.13 -27.33
C THR A 30 1.28 -5.43 -26.00
N PRO A 31 1.63 -4.15 -25.82
CA PRO A 31 1.29 -3.43 -24.60
C PRO A 31 -0.23 -3.39 -24.51
N ALA A 32 -0.79 -4.08 -23.53
CA ALA A 32 -2.21 -4.05 -23.28
C ALA A 32 -2.65 -2.59 -23.15
N GLU A 33 -3.59 -2.15 -23.98
CA GLU A 33 -4.21 -0.85 -23.82
C GLU A 33 -4.71 -0.74 -22.37
N VAL A 34 -4.09 0.16 -21.61
CA VAL A 34 -4.43 0.37 -20.20
C VAL A 34 -5.81 0.99 -20.18
N ARG A 35 -6.84 0.15 -20.20
CA ARG A 35 -8.23 0.58 -20.01
C ARG A 35 -8.26 1.26 -18.65
N PRO A 36 -8.65 2.55 -18.56
CA PRO A 36 -8.72 3.23 -17.28
C PRO A 36 -9.68 2.45 -16.40
N ARG A 37 -9.15 1.83 -15.34
CA ARG A 37 -9.94 1.08 -14.37
C ARG A 37 -10.93 2.07 -13.78
N ALA A 38 -12.22 1.87 -14.05
CA ALA A 38 -13.27 2.74 -13.54
C ALA A 38 -13.08 2.86 -12.02
N LYS A 39 -12.90 4.09 -11.53
CA LYS A 39 -12.81 4.32 -10.09
C LYS A 39 -14.15 3.87 -9.49
N PRO A 40 -14.16 2.91 -8.56
CA PRO A 40 -15.39 2.52 -7.92
C PRO A 40 -16.03 3.76 -7.30
N LEU A 41 -17.34 3.93 -7.53
CA LEU A 41 -18.11 4.99 -6.88
C LEU A 41 -17.88 4.90 -5.38
N PRO A 42 -17.58 6.02 -4.71
CA PRO A 42 -17.30 5.99 -3.28
C PRO A 42 -18.55 5.47 -2.58
N ALA A 43 -18.44 4.27 -1.99
CA ALA A 43 -19.44 3.77 -1.05
C ALA A 43 -19.70 4.85 0.01
N GLU A 44 -20.96 5.05 0.37
CA GLU A 44 -21.34 6.05 1.37
C GLU A 44 -20.49 5.84 2.63
N ARG A 45 -19.69 6.85 2.95
CA ARG A 45 -18.76 6.75 4.07
C ARG A 45 -19.57 6.73 5.35
N PRO A 46 -19.19 5.92 6.35
CA PRO A 46 -19.86 5.93 7.63
C PRO A 46 -19.87 7.33 8.23
N GLN A 47 -21.02 7.82 8.70
CA GLN A 47 -21.18 9.20 9.19
C GLN A 47 -20.45 9.48 10.52
N HIS A 48 -19.87 8.47 11.16
CA HIS A 48 -19.40 8.55 12.55
C HIS A 48 -17.93 8.97 12.74
N TYR A 49 -17.17 9.24 11.67
CA TYR A 49 -15.87 9.90 11.74
C TYR A 49 -15.45 10.49 10.39
N LYS A 50 -14.51 11.45 10.42
CA LYS A 50 -13.87 12.01 9.22
C LYS A 50 -12.36 11.79 9.30
N VAL A 51 -11.76 11.31 8.21
CA VAL A 51 -10.30 11.29 8.07
C VAL A 51 -9.85 12.68 7.68
N ILE A 52 -8.96 13.27 8.49
CA ILE A 52 -8.40 14.61 8.30
C ILE A 52 -6.89 14.55 8.30
N CYS A 53 -6.26 15.52 7.65
CA CYS A 53 -4.82 15.78 7.76
C CYS A 53 -4.63 16.90 8.79
N ILE A 54 -3.84 16.64 9.82
CA ILE A 54 -3.44 17.63 10.83
C ILE A 54 -1.92 17.62 10.98
N SER A 55 -1.34 18.77 11.25
CA SER A 55 0.06 18.90 11.63
C SER A 55 0.21 18.72 13.14
N LEU A 56 1.17 17.90 13.58
CA LEU A 56 1.64 17.77 14.97
C LEU A 56 3.16 17.94 14.99
N TYR A 57 3.74 18.30 16.13
CA TYR A 57 5.19 18.24 16.31
C TYR A 57 5.69 16.79 16.17
N THR A 58 6.89 16.62 15.62
CA THR A 58 7.49 15.29 15.43
C THR A 58 7.61 14.54 16.76
N GLU A 59 8.04 15.24 17.81
CA GLU A 59 8.17 14.69 19.17
C GLU A 59 6.80 14.19 19.71
N ASP A 60 5.72 14.91 19.43
CA ASP A 60 4.38 14.49 19.84
C ASP A 60 3.91 13.24 19.09
N LEU A 61 4.27 13.10 17.81
CA LEU A 61 3.96 11.91 17.02
C LEU A 61 4.68 10.66 17.57
N GLU A 62 5.97 10.81 17.91
CA GLU A 62 6.77 9.73 18.52
C GLU A 62 6.18 9.32 19.87
N ARG A 63 5.87 10.30 20.73
CA ARG A 63 5.24 10.05 22.03
C ARG A 63 3.88 9.35 21.89
N LEU A 64 3.09 9.71 20.88
CA LEU A 64 1.84 9.01 20.57
C LEU A 64 2.07 7.53 20.24
N ASP A 65 3.09 7.23 19.43
CA ASP A 65 3.42 5.88 19.03
C ASP A 65 3.90 5.03 20.20
N GLU A 66 4.74 5.59 21.07
CA GLU A 66 5.18 4.95 22.32
C GLU A 66 3.99 4.59 23.21
N MET A 67 3.05 5.52 23.42
CA MET A 67 1.84 5.27 24.21
C MET A 67 0.98 4.17 23.59
N VAL A 68 0.80 4.18 22.26
CA VAL A 68 0.07 3.11 21.55
C VAL A 68 0.77 1.75 21.74
N ASN A 69 2.10 1.71 21.64
CA ASN A 69 2.87 0.48 21.85
C ASN A 69 2.75 -0.03 23.28
N ALA A 70 2.82 0.86 24.28
CA ALA A 70 2.62 0.50 25.68
C ALA A 70 1.20 -0.06 25.93
N LEU A 71 0.16 0.50 25.31
CA LEU A 71 -1.21 -0.02 25.42
C LEU A 71 -1.35 -1.40 24.77
N LYS A 72 -0.73 -1.60 23.61
CA LYS A 72 -0.71 -2.91 22.94
C LYS A 72 0.03 -3.96 23.77
N ALA A 73 1.16 -3.60 24.37
CA ALA A 73 1.90 -4.49 25.26
C ALA A 73 1.08 -4.90 26.50
N ARG A 74 0.17 -4.03 26.96
CA ARG A 74 -0.80 -4.32 28.04
C ARG A 74 -2.02 -5.13 27.58
N GLY A 75 -2.05 -5.59 26.33
CA GLY A 75 -3.14 -6.43 25.78
C GLY A 75 -4.25 -5.66 25.06
N ILE A 76 -4.16 -4.32 24.95
CA ILE A 76 -5.14 -3.52 24.20
C ILE A 76 -4.75 -3.52 22.73
N THR A 77 -5.01 -4.63 22.04
CA THR A 77 -4.57 -4.88 20.66
C THR A 77 -5.17 -3.91 19.64
N LYS A 78 -6.33 -3.32 19.93
CA LYS A 78 -7.00 -2.32 19.09
C LYS A 78 -6.55 -0.87 19.34
N ALA A 79 -5.55 -0.64 20.20
CA ALA A 79 -5.01 0.69 20.42
C ALA A 79 -4.37 1.23 19.13
N ASN A 80 -4.78 2.43 18.74
CA ASN A 80 -4.21 3.19 17.63
C ASN A 80 -4.23 4.70 17.97
N ARG A 81 -3.56 5.52 17.17
CA ARG A 81 -3.45 6.97 17.42
C ARG A 81 -4.81 7.64 17.60
N SER A 82 -5.79 7.34 16.74
CA SER A 82 -7.12 7.97 16.80
C SER A 82 -7.95 7.51 18.00
N ALA A 83 -7.81 6.27 18.46
CA ALA A 83 -8.44 5.77 19.67
C ALA A 83 -7.85 6.46 20.92
N LEU A 84 -6.53 6.61 20.97
CA LEU A 84 -5.85 7.29 22.06
C LEU A 84 -6.23 8.78 22.13
N ILE A 85 -6.18 9.50 21.00
CA ILE A 85 -6.57 10.92 20.91
C ILE A 85 -8.03 11.08 21.36
N ARG A 86 -8.94 10.21 20.92
CA ARG A 86 -10.35 10.26 21.32
C ARG A 86 -10.53 10.11 22.82
N HIS A 87 -9.81 9.17 23.44
CA HIS A 87 -9.86 9.00 24.89
C HIS A 87 -9.29 10.23 25.60
N ALA A 88 -8.16 10.77 25.14
CA ALA A 88 -7.57 11.99 25.70
C ALA A 88 -8.55 13.17 25.64
N LEU A 89 -9.20 13.41 24.49
CA LEU A 89 -10.20 14.47 24.33
C LEU A 89 -11.38 14.35 25.32
N SER A 90 -11.76 13.13 25.73
CA SER A 90 -12.82 12.94 26.74
C SER A 90 -12.40 13.30 28.17
N GLN A 91 -11.10 13.43 28.42
CA GLN A 91 -10.52 13.69 29.74
C GLN A 91 -9.93 15.10 29.86
N VAL A 92 -9.84 15.86 28.77
CA VAL A 92 -9.28 17.22 28.79
C VAL A 92 -10.19 18.14 29.59
N ASP A 93 -9.59 18.85 30.53
CA ASP A 93 -10.21 19.91 31.31
C ASP A 93 -9.78 21.27 30.75
N LEU A 94 -10.74 21.99 30.16
CA LEU A 94 -10.47 23.25 29.46
C LEU A 94 -10.11 24.40 30.41
N ASP A 95 -10.53 24.33 31.67
CA ASP A 95 -10.23 25.37 32.66
C ASP A 95 -8.74 25.35 33.08
N LYS A 96 -8.05 24.25 32.78
CA LYS A 96 -6.61 24.07 33.04
C LYS A 96 -5.73 24.41 31.84
N VAL A 97 -6.32 24.76 30.70
CA VAL A 97 -5.55 25.10 29.50
C VAL A 97 -4.98 26.51 29.64
N PRO A 98 -3.65 26.71 29.48
CA PRO A 98 -3.05 28.04 29.57
C PRO A 98 -3.58 28.94 28.45
N ARG A 99 -3.85 30.21 28.77
CA ARG A 99 -4.43 31.20 27.85
C ARG A 99 -3.54 31.60 26.66
N GLY A 100 -2.36 31.01 26.52
CA GLY A 100 -1.37 31.33 25.47
C GLY A 100 -0.93 30.11 24.66
N LEU A 101 -1.84 29.14 24.47
CA LEU A 101 -1.63 27.96 23.63
C LEU A 101 -1.58 28.32 22.14
#